data_AF-A0AAW7D718-F1
#
_entry.id   AF-A0AAW7D718-F1
#
_cell.length_a   1.000
_cell.length_b   1.000
_cell.length_c   1.000
_cell.angle_alpha   90.00
_cell.angle_beta   90.00
_cell.angle_gamma   90.00
#
_symmetry.space_group_name_H-M   'P 1'
#
loop_
_entity.id
_entity.type
_entity.pdbx_description
1 polymer ?
#
loop_
_entity_poly.entity_id
_entity_poly.type
_entity_poly.pdbx_seq_one_letter_code
_entity_poly.pdbx_strand_id
1 'polypeptide(L)'
;MNNYHNIEIDDIDLIDDEYTTNVEVVSLNLDDFNERFGTDIHLLYSIEEELFYPIVPSQLGDLFCDNINDLLFMVHNPSNDDLSIWNEFVSWKMTEVTDKNIFKIWFSDYYPAGIELSDEVKDSIIKDFNQVISTF
;
A
#
# COMPACT_ATOMS: atom_id res chain seq x y z
N MET A 1 0.94 23.27 6.59
CA MET A 1 -0.39 22.64 6.44
C MET A 1 -0.10 21.26 5.95
N ASN A 2 -0.32 20.26 6.79
CA ASN A 2 -0.07 18.88 6.39
C ASN A 2 -1.14 18.55 5.36
N ASN A 3 -0.71 18.27 4.14
CA ASN A 3 -1.58 18.04 2.99
C ASN A 3 -1.81 16.53 2.86
N TYR A 4 -2.45 15.91 3.85
CA TYR A 4 -2.92 14.54 3.73
C TYR A 4 -4.18 14.56 2.87
N HIS A 5 -4.00 14.58 1.56
CA HIS A 5 -5.10 14.57 0.62
C HIS A 5 -5.90 13.29 0.84
N ASN A 6 -7.22 13.44 0.92
CA ASN A 6 -8.15 12.33 1.08
C ASN A 6 -8.02 11.52 2.38
N ILE A 7 -7.29 12.01 3.40
CA ILE A 7 -7.20 11.37 4.72
C ILE A 7 -7.55 12.36 5.83
N GLU A 8 -8.54 11.99 6.64
CA GLU A 8 -8.88 12.64 7.91
C GLU A 8 -8.23 11.87 9.07
N ILE A 9 -7.84 12.55 10.15
CA ILE A 9 -7.18 11.95 11.33
C ILE A 9 -8.00 12.29 12.56
N ASP A 10 -8.41 11.30 13.35
CA ASP A 10 -9.36 11.47 14.47
C ASP A 10 -8.79 12.16 15.72
N ASP A 11 -7.46 12.24 15.89
CA ASP A 11 -6.81 12.98 17.00
C ASP A 11 -5.42 13.52 16.61
N ILE A 12 -5.35 14.37 15.58
CA ILE A 12 -4.08 14.83 14.96
C ILE A 12 -2.98 15.33 15.93
N ASP A 13 -3.33 15.81 17.13
CA ASP A 13 -2.37 16.27 18.14
C ASP A 13 -1.52 15.12 18.74
N LEU A 14 -1.90 13.86 18.51
CA LEU A 14 -1.21 12.66 18.99
C LEU A 14 -0.30 12.02 17.94
N ILE A 15 -0.25 12.56 16.71
CA ILE A 15 0.57 11.99 15.64
C ILE A 15 2.06 12.19 15.91
N ASP A 16 2.86 11.15 15.70
CA ASP A 16 4.32 11.20 15.75
C ASP A 16 4.94 11.13 14.35
N ASP A 17 6.28 11.13 14.27
CA ASP A 17 7.01 11.15 13.00
C ASP A 17 6.82 9.85 12.18
N GLU A 18 6.66 8.71 12.85
CA GLU A 18 6.45 7.41 12.21
C GLU A 18 5.05 7.36 11.60
N TYR A 19 4.02 7.75 12.38
CA TYR A 19 2.65 7.84 11.90
C TYR A 19 2.49 8.89 10.79
N THR A 20 3.22 10.00 10.87
CA THR A 20 3.26 11.00 9.80
C THR A 20 3.74 10.39 8.48
N THR A 21 4.84 9.64 8.52
CA THR A 21 5.37 8.95 7.33
C THR A 21 4.35 7.95 6.76
N ASN A 22 3.67 7.19 7.63
CA ASN A 22 2.62 6.25 7.23
C ASN A 22 1.49 6.96 6.49
N VAL A 23 0.94 8.03 7.09
CA VAL A 23 -0.17 8.78 6.50
C VAL A 23 0.23 9.43 5.18
N GLU A 24 1.46 9.94 5.05
CA GLU A 24 1.96 10.52 3.79
C GLU A 24 2.01 9.48 2.67
N VAL A 25 2.58 8.30 2.92
CA VAL A 25 2.65 7.22 1.92
C VAL A 25 1.25 6.75 1.54
N VAL A 26 0.39 6.53 2.54
CA VAL A 26 -0.98 6.08 2.29
C VAL A 26 -1.76 7.13 1.47
N SER A 27 -1.59 8.42 1.78
CA SER A 27 -2.24 9.52 1.04
C SER A 27 -1.77 9.56 -0.42
N LEU A 28 -0.47 9.45 -0.68
CA LEU A 28 0.08 9.42 -2.04
C LEU A 28 -0.47 8.25 -2.86
N ASN A 29 -0.53 7.06 -2.25
CA ASN A 29 -1.03 5.87 -2.94
C ASN A 29 -2.55 5.89 -3.09
N LEU A 30 -3.30 6.54 -2.19
CA LEU A 30 -4.74 6.72 -2.29
C LEU A 30 -5.09 7.69 -3.43
N ASP A 31 -4.34 8.77 -3.60
CA ASP A 31 -4.52 9.72 -4.71
C ASP A 31 -4.35 9.01 -6.06
N ASP A 32 -3.26 8.25 -6.20
CA ASP A 32 -2.98 7.45 -7.39
C ASP A 32 -4.04 6.36 -7.62
N PHE A 33 -4.51 5.71 -6.55
CA PHE A 33 -5.60 4.74 -6.63
C PHE A 33 -6.91 5.39 -7.10
N ASN A 34 -7.27 6.55 -6.54
CA ASN A 34 -8.46 7.31 -6.93
C ASN A 34 -8.42 7.72 -8.40
N GLU A 35 -7.27 8.19 -8.89
CA GLU A 35 -7.09 8.51 -10.31
C GLU A 35 -7.27 7.28 -11.21
N ARG A 36 -6.63 6.16 -10.86
CA ARG A 36 -6.67 4.92 -11.66
C ARG A 36 -8.07 4.32 -11.78
N PHE A 37 -8.81 4.29 -10.68
CA PHE A 37 -10.13 3.67 -10.63
C PHE A 37 -11.28 4.66 -10.87
N GLY A 38 -10.98 5.95 -11.06
CA GLY A 38 -11.98 7.00 -11.25
C GLY A 38 -12.88 7.16 -10.02
N THR A 39 -12.30 7.03 -8.83
CA THR A 39 -12.99 7.12 -7.55
C THR A 39 -12.62 8.41 -6.80
N ASP A 40 -13.34 8.67 -5.71
CA ASP A 40 -13.14 9.80 -4.80
C ASP A 40 -13.23 9.27 -3.36
N ILE A 41 -12.38 8.27 -3.06
CA ILE A 41 -12.34 7.61 -1.76
C ILE A 41 -11.61 8.50 -0.78
N HIS A 42 -12.24 8.72 0.38
CA HIS A 42 -11.64 9.38 1.54
C HIS A 42 -11.55 8.39 2.69
N LEU A 43 -10.43 8.43 3.41
CA LEU A 43 -10.16 7.58 4.56
C LEU A 43 -10.14 8.39 5.86
N LEU A 44 -10.54 7.74 6.94
CA LEU A 44 -10.25 8.13 8.31
C LEU A 44 -9.08 7.29 8.80
N TYR A 45 -8.01 7.91 9.27
CA TYR A 45 -6.97 7.27 10.05
C TYR A 45 -7.29 7.41 11.53
N SER A 46 -7.48 6.27 12.20
CA SER A 46 -7.64 6.24 13.65
C SER A 46 -6.29 6.06 14.33
N ILE A 47 -5.89 7.04 15.15
CA ILE A 47 -4.63 6.94 15.90
C ILE A 47 -4.74 5.89 17.01
N GLU A 48 -5.89 5.77 17.67
CA GLU A 48 -6.09 4.79 18.75
C GLU A 48 -5.98 3.35 18.24
N GLU A 49 -6.55 3.08 17.07
CA GLU A 49 -6.57 1.74 16.48
C GLU A 49 -5.41 1.49 15.52
N GLU A 50 -4.67 2.54 15.15
CA GLU A 50 -3.61 2.53 14.12
C GLU A 50 -4.10 1.98 12.77
N LEU A 51 -5.36 2.25 12.42
CA LEU A 51 -6.04 1.68 11.25
C LEU A 51 -6.71 2.74 10.38
N PHE A 52 -6.82 2.43 9.10
CA PHE A 52 -7.49 3.27 8.11
C PHE A 52 -8.84 2.69 7.74
N TYR A 53 -9.84 3.57 7.61
CA TYR A 53 -11.21 3.20 7.31
C TYR A 53 -11.80 4.09 6.22
N PRO A 54 -12.53 3.55 5.24
CA PRO A 54 -13.30 4.39 4.33
C PRO A 54 -14.36 5.19 5.10
N ILE A 55 -14.39 6.51 4.94
CA ILE A 55 -15.40 7.37 5.57
C ILE A 55 -16.79 7.02 5.03
N VAL A 56 -16.86 6.66 3.75
CA VAL A 56 -18.07 6.16 3.09
C VAL A 56 -17.85 4.69 2.70
N PRO A 57 -18.79 3.78 3.00
CA PRO A 57 -18.67 2.37 2.63
C PRO A 57 -18.39 2.21 1.13
N SER A 58 -17.27 1.55 0.81
CA SER A 58 -16.78 1.37 -0.56
C SER A 58 -16.01 0.08 -0.64
N GLN A 59 -16.43 -0.85 -1.52
CA GLN A 59 -15.69 -2.09 -1.74
C GLN A 59 -14.25 -1.84 -2.19
N LEU A 60 -14.02 -0.79 -3.01
CA LEU A 60 -12.69 -0.40 -3.45
C LEU A 60 -11.90 0.30 -2.33
N GLY A 61 -12.60 0.99 -1.42
CA GLY A 61 -11.98 1.59 -0.23
C GLY A 61 -11.55 0.53 0.79
N ASP A 62 -12.44 -0.42 1.09
CA ASP A 62 -12.14 -1.57 1.96
C ASP A 62 -10.93 -2.33 1.42
N LEU A 63 -10.94 -2.59 0.12
CA LEU A 63 -9.85 -3.24 -0.57
C LEU A 63 -8.54 -2.45 -0.51
N PHE A 64 -8.58 -1.13 -0.66
CA PHE A 64 -7.40 -0.29 -0.50
C PHE A 64 -6.85 -0.42 0.93
N CYS A 65 -7.72 -0.32 1.94
CA CYS A 65 -7.34 -0.46 3.34
C CYS A 65 -6.71 -1.83 3.66
N ASP A 66 -7.25 -2.92 3.11
CA ASP A 66 -6.72 -4.28 3.28
C ASP A 66 -5.26 -4.41 2.81
N ASN A 67 -4.81 -3.55 1.88
CA ASN A 67 -3.47 -3.57 1.32
C ASN A 67 -2.50 -2.55 1.97
N ILE A 68 -2.96 -1.70 2.89
CA ILE A 68 -2.11 -0.66 3.51
C ILE A 68 -0.93 -1.28 4.27
N ASN A 69 -1.14 -2.40 4.97
CA ASN A 69 -0.06 -3.07 5.71
C ASN A 69 1.10 -3.48 4.79
N ASP A 70 0.81 -3.81 3.54
CA ASP A 70 1.84 -4.19 2.57
C ASP A 70 2.64 -2.97 2.13
N LEU A 71 2.00 -1.83 1.97
CA LEU A 71 2.67 -0.56 1.70
C LEU A 71 3.58 -0.16 2.85
N LEU A 72 3.06 -0.22 4.08
CA LEU A 72 3.83 0.18 5.25
C LEU A 72 5.00 -0.79 5.50
N PHE A 73 4.81 -2.10 5.27
CA PHE A 73 5.92 -3.06 5.27
C PHE A 73 7.00 -2.63 4.27
N MET A 74 6.62 -2.23 3.05
CA MET A 74 7.59 -1.86 2.03
C MET A 74 8.36 -0.58 2.36
N VAL A 75 7.69 0.41 2.93
CA VAL A 75 8.31 1.69 3.33
C VAL A 75 9.31 1.50 4.46
N HIS A 76 8.94 0.67 5.44
CA HIS A 76 9.73 0.52 6.68
C HIS A 76 10.72 -0.63 6.65
N ASN A 77 10.82 -1.38 5.55
CA ASN A 77 11.73 -2.51 5.48
C ASN A 77 13.20 -2.02 5.54
N PRO A 78 13.94 -2.25 6.64
CA PRO A 78 15.31 -1.75 6.78
C PRO A 78 16.28 -2.46 5.82
N SER A 79 15.84 -3.57 5.23
CA SER A 79 16.61 -4.41 4.33
C SER A 79 16.30 -4.14 2.87
N ASN A 80 15.85 -2.92 2.51
CA ASN A 80 15.40 -2.47 1.19
C ASN A 80 15.96 -3.23 -0.04
N ASP A 81 17.27 -3.49 -0.11
CA ASP A 81 17.88 -4.16 -1.27
C ASP A 81 18.18 -5.67 -1.11
N ASP A 82 17.74 -6.30 -0.04
CA ASP A 82 17.87 -7.73 0.18
C ASP A 82 16.77 -8.51 -0.57
N LEU A 83 17.13 -9.02 -1.74
CA LEU A 83 16.25 -9.86 -2.57
C LEU A 83 15.67 -11.06 -1.81
N SER A 84 16.35 -11.60 -0.80
CA SER A 84 15.82 -12.76 -0.06
C SER A 84 14.55 -12.41 0.73
N ILE A 85 14.49 -11.20 1.30
CA ILE A 85 13.33 -10.71 2.03
C ILE A 85 12.17 -10.44 1.08
N TRP A 86 12.44 -9.88 -0.09
CA TRP A 86 11.41 -9.64 -1.10
C TRP A 86 10.84 -10.91 -1.71
N ASN A 87 11.68 -11.93 -1.92
CA ASN A 87 11.22 -13.25 -2.34
C ASN A 87 10.29 -13.88 -1.28
N GLU A 88 10.60 -13.73 0.01
CA GLU A 88 9.76 -14.20 1.10
C GLU A 88 8.44 -13.42 1.18
N PHE A 89 8.49 -12.09 1.07
CA PHE A 89 7.30 -11.23 1.00
C PHE A 89 6.37 -11.64 -0.14
N VAL A 90 6.89 -11.80 -1.36
CA VAL A 90 6.11 -12.25 -2.52
C VAL A 90 5.50 -13.62 -2.24
N SER A 91 6.30 -14.57 -1.74
CA SER A 91 5.81 -15.92 -1.40
C SER A 91 4.67 -15.87 -0.38
N TRP A 92 4.80 -15.09 0.69
CA TRP A 92 3.77 -14.94 1.72
C TRP A 92 2.50 -14.33 1.12
N LYS A 93 2.62 -13.22 0.39
CA LYS A 93 1.49 -12.59 -0.29
C LYS A 93 0.73 -13.56 -1.18
N MET A 94 1.42 -14.37 -1.98
CA MET A 94 0.76 -15.33 -2.85
C MET A 94 -0.07 -16.41 -2.12
N THR A 95 0.14 -16.62 -0.81
CA THR A 95 -0.69 -17.51 0.01
C THR A 95 -1.96 -16.83 0.56
N GLU A 96 -1.95 -15.51 0.71
CA GLU A 96 -3.04 -14.74 1.33
C GLU A 96 -4.01 -14.16 0.30
N VAL A 97 -3.55 -13.93 -0.93
CA VAL A 97 -4.34 -13.26 -1.96
C VAL A 97 -5.53 -14.12 -2.39
N THR A 98 -6.72 -13.62 -2.07
CA THR A 98 -8.00 -14.21 -2.50
C THR A 98 -8.49 -13.65 -3.84
N ASP A 99 -8.18 -12.37 -4.16
CA ASP A 99 -8.43 -11.75 -5.47
C ASP A 99 -7.13 -11.26 -6.13
N LYS A 100 -6.67 -12.03 -7.11
CA LYS A 100 -5.40 -11.79 -7.81
C LYS A 100 -5.45 -10.61 -8.79
N ASN A 101 -6.63 -10.18 -9.24
CA ASN A 101 -6.73 -9.08 -10.20
C ASN A 101 -6.39 -7.75 -9.55
N ILE A 102 -6.73 -7.57 -8.28
CA ILE A 102 -6.44 -6.35 -7.54
C ILE A 102 -4.94 -6.30 -7.20
N PHE A 103 -4.37 -7.43 -6.79
CA PHE A 103 -2.94 -7.54 -6.50
C PHE A 103 -2.05 -7.28 -7.72
N LYS A 104 -2.51 -7.69 -8.91
CA LYS A 104 -1.86 -7.38 -10.18
C LYS A 104 -1.71 -5.86 -10.39
N ILE A 105 -2.74 -5.10 -10.04
CA ILE A 105 -2.78 -3.64 -10.25
C ILE A 105 -1.78 -2.91 -9.33
N TRP A 106 -1.53 -3.43 -8.13
CA TRP A 106 -0.63 -2.80 -7.15
C TRP A 106 0.86 -3.08 -7.39
N PHE A 107 1.21 -4.29 -7.82
CA PHE A 107 2.62 -4.74 -7.80
C PHE A 107 3.18 -5.18 -9.15
N SER A 108 2.37 -5.24 -10.20
CA SER A 108 2.84 -5.64 -11.54
C SER A 108 2.56 -4.61 -12.62
N ASP A 109 1.38 -3.97 -12.59
CA ASP A 109 1.06 -2.87 -13.50
C ASP A 109 1.57 -1.52 -12.95
N TYR A 110 1.84 -1.45 -11.65
CA TYR A 110 2.33 -0.26 -10.96
C TYR A 110 3.28 -0.64 -9.83
N TYR A 111 4.03 0.35 -9.34
CA TYR A 111 4.87 0.23 -8.17
C TYR A 111 4.48 1.34 -7.19
N PRO A 112 4.16 1.04 -5.91
CA PRO A 112 3.56 2.04 -5.03
C PRO A 112 4.45 3.28 -4.83
N ALA A 113 3.82 4.44 -4.74
CA ALA A 113 4.49 5.72 -4.61
C ALA A 113 5.10 5.90 -3.21
N GLY A 114 6.18 6.68 -3.11
CA GLY A 114 6.87 6.95 -1.84
C GLY A 114 7.76 5.82 -1.33
N ILE A 115 7.98 4.76 -2.12
CA ILE A 115 8.85 3.64 -1.77
C ILE A 115 10.17 3.70 -2.57
N GLU A 116 11.29 3.74 -1.85
CA GLU A 116 12.64 3.83 -2.42
C GLU A 116 13.37 2.47 -2.42
N LEU A 117 13.03 1.59 -3.38
CA LEU A 117 13.83 0.40 -3.68
C LEU A 117 14.67 0.59 -4.95
N SER A 118 15.79 -0.15 -5.04
CA SER A 118 16.56 -0.24 -6.28
C SER A 118 15.73 -0.85 -7.42
N ASP A 119 16.08 -0.48 -8.65
CA ASP A 119 15.41 -1.01 -9.86
C ASP A 119 15.53 -2.54 -9.95
N GLU A 120 16.64 -3.12 -9.50
CA GLU A 120 16.84 -4.58 -9.46
C GLU A 120 15.78 -5.28 -8.60
N VAL A 121 15.50 -4.74 -7.42
CA VAL A 121 14.50 -5.29 -6.50
C VAL A 121 13.10 -5.09 -7.05
N LYS A 122 12.80 -3.90 -7.57
CA LYS A 122 11.50 -3.61 -8.21
C LYS A 122 11.23 -4.60 -9.35
N ASP A 123 12.20 -4.80 -10.23
CA ASP A 123 12.10 -5.73 -11.35
C ASP A 123 11.93 -7.18 -10.87
N SER A 124 12.61 -7.58 -9.79
CA SER A 124 12.47 -8.92 -9.20
C SER A 124 11.06 -9.14 -8.66
N ILE A 125 10.54 -8.20 -7.86
CA ILE A 125 9.18 -8.27 -7.30
C ILE A 125 8.15 -8.38 -8.43
N ILE A 126 8.22 -7.49 -9.42
CA ILE A 126 7.31 -7.47 -10.58
C ILE A 126 7.39 -8.80 -11.34
N LYS A 127 8.59 -9.31 -11.58
CA LYS A 127 8.81 -10.56 -12.31
C LYS A 127 8.21 -11.75 -11.56
N ASP A 128 8.48 -11.88 -10.27
CA ASP A 128 8.03 -13.01 -9.46
C ASP A 128 6.51 -13.01 -9.33
N PHE A 129 5.89 -11.85 -9.09
CA PHE A 129 4.43 -11.73 -9.13
C PHE A 129 3.85 -12.12 -10.49
N ASN A 130 4.41 -11.61 -11.60
CA ASN A 130 3.94 -11.92 -12.94
C ASN A 130 4.06 -13.42 -13.28
N GLN A 131 5.15 -14.07 -12.87
CA GLN A 131 5.33 -15.51 -13.07
C GLN A 131 4.21 -16.28 -12.38
N VAL A 132 3.94 -15.97 -11.10
CA VAL A 132 2.91 -16.68 -10.35
C VAL A 132 1.53 -16.43 -10.94
N ILE A 133 1.18 -15.19 -11.29
CA ILE A 133 -0.13 -14.87 -11.91
C ILE A 133 -0.33 -15.62 -13.24
N SER A 134 0.72 -15.74 -14.06
CA SER A 134 0.66 -16.42 -15.37
C SER A 134 0.48 -17.94 -15.32
N THR A 135 0.63 -18.56 -14.14
CA THR A 135 0.48 -20.01 -13.95
C THR A 135 -0.95 -20.45 -13.62
N PHE A 136 -1.90 -19.52 -13.63
CA PHE A 136 -3.33 -19.75 -13.45
C PHE A 136 -4.09 -19.57 -14.76
#